data_AF-A0A6H1NMX9-F1
#
_entry.id   AF-A0A6H1NMX9-F1
#
_cell.length_a   1.000
_cell.length_b   1.000
_cell.length_c   1.000
_cell.angle_alpha   90.00
_cell.angle_beta   90.00
_cell.angle_gamma   90.00
#
_symmetry.space_group_name_H-M   'P 1'
#
loop_
_entity.id
_entity.type
_entity.pdbx_description
1 polymer ?
#
loop_
_entity_poly.entity_id
_entity_poly.type
_entity_poly.pdbx_seq_one_letter_code
_entity_poly.pdbx_strand_id
1 'polypeptide(L)'
;MGPEHVAYGMRASYGLPYVTPDLVAAWERGTTTPSGPELTALAGVLWCSPGELIGAPRTLREHRVSRGLAQEDIARTVGLELLAYQRMEEADEWRGNDRQSVALADTLELSLRDFITVTGRDAKLAELLRSAVTTRWQAYVRPVGKMIPLDRRLLEDVLQEMHTEYQGQMVATLSWSGGSAAADAEDSGRDFLDRIVDHFWAMLQRSTY
;
A
#
# COMPACT_ATOMS: atom_id res chain seq x y z
N MET A 1 18.50 17.66 -17.83
CA MET A 1 17.81 18.97 -17.71
C MET A 1 18.13 19.51 -16.31
N GLY A 2 18.58 20.76 -16.16
CA GLY A 2 18.98 21.28 -14.84
C GLY A 2 17.83 21.93 -14.05
N PRO A 3 17.95 22.11 -12.72
CA PRO A 3 16.90 22.67 -11.85
C PRO A 3 16.35 24.02 -12.31
N GLU A 4 17.22 24.87 -12.87
CA GLU A 4 16.88 26.17 -13.48
C GLU A 4 15.83 26.06 -14.58
N HIS A 5 16.02 25.11 -15.50
CA HIS A 5 15.14 24.90 -16.64
C HIS A 5 13.79 24.32 -16.21
N VAL A 6 13.82 23.44 -15.20
CA VAL A 6 12.60 22.84 -14.63
C VAL A 6 11.77 23.91 -13.91
N ALA A 7 12.39 24.70 -13.03
CA ALA A 7 11.73 25.78 -12.32
C ALA A 7 11.16 26.84 -13.26
N TYR A 8 11.86 27.15 -14.35
CA TYR A 8 11.33 28.02 -15.40
C TYR A 8 10.09 27.40 -16.09
N GLY A 9 10.17 26.13 -16.48
CA GLY A 9 9.05 25.42 -17.13
C GLY A 9 7.80 25.36 -16.27
N MET A 10 7.93 25.09 -14.97
CA MET A 10 6.82 25.05 -14.01
C MET A 10 6.18 26.43 -13.82
N ARG A 11 6.99 27.49 -13.74
CA ARG A 11 6.51 28.87 -13.64
C ARG A 11 5.78 29.31 -14.90
N ALA A 12 6.39 29.10 -16.06
CA ALA A 12 5.89 29.61 -17.34
C ALA A 12 4.69 28.82 -17.88
N SER A 13 4.68 27.49 -17.72
CA SER A 13 3.69 26.62 -18.36
C SER A 13 2.57 26.18 -17.42
N TYR A 14 2.82 26.16 -16.11
CA TYR A 14 1.87 25.64 -15.11
C TYR A 14 1.44 26.68 -14.07
N GLY A 15 1.90 27.93 -14.19
CA GLY A 15 1.42 29.02 -13.35
C GLY A 15 1.81 28.89 -11.88
N LEU A 16 2.95 28.26 -11.57
CA LEU A 16 3.47 28.07 -10.22
C LEU A 16 4.61 29.07 -9.92
N PRO A 17 4.33 30.38 -9.73
CA PRO A 17 5.35 31.45 -9.70
C PRO A 17 6.37 31.32 -8.56
N TYR A 18 6.00 30.60 -7.50
CA TYR A 18 6.83 30.41 -6.31
C TYR A 18 7.91 29.32 -6.47
N VAL A 19 7.87 28.54 -7.56
CA VAL A 19 8.83 27.46 -7.78
C VAL A 19 10.18 28.04 -8.17
N THR A 20 11.18 27.87 -7.29
CA THR A 20 12.56 28.29 -7.51
C THR A 20 13.47 27.11 -7.87
N PRO A 21 14.64 27.36 -8.50
CA PRO A 21 15.64 26.32 -8.75
C PRO A 21 16.09 25.62 -7.46
N ASP A 22 16.22 26.38 -6.35
CA ASP A 22 16.55 25.82 -5.04
C ASP A 22 15.48 24.86 -4.50
N LEU A 23 14.20 25.16 -4.75
CA LEU A 23 13.09 24.29 -4.37
C LEU A 23 13.14 22.99 -5.17
N VAL A 24 13.41 23.05 -6.48
CA VAL A 24 13.60 21.87 -7.33
C VAL A 24 14.79 21.05 -6.83
N ALA A 25 15.91 21.70 -6.51
CA ALA A 25 17.09 21.02 -5.98
C ALA A 25 16.83 20.43 -4.57
N ALA A 26 15.95 21.01 -3.77
CA ALA A 26 15.52 20.44 -2.49
C ALA A 26 14.66 19.19 -2.67
N TRP A 27 13.80 19.15 -3.70
CA TRP A 27 13.06 17.94 -4.09
C TRP A 27 14.01 16.83 -4.56
N GLU A 28 14.99 17.16 -5.41
CA GLU A 28 16.00 16.20 -5.88
C GLU A 28 16.82 15.58 -4.74
N ARG A 29 17.08 16.35 -3.68
CA ARG A 29 17.77 15.89 -2.46
C ARG A 29 16.85 15.22 -1.44
N GLY A 30 15.54 15.14 -1.72
CA GLY A 30 14.54 14.60 -0.77
C GLY A 30 14.38 15.42 0.51
N THR A 31 14.84 16.67 0.54
CA THR A 31 14.74 17.56 1.71
C THR A 31 13.33 18.15 1.85
N THR A 32 12.56 18.14 0.76
CA THR A 32 11.15 18.57 0.72
C THR A 32 10.42 17.69 -0.28
N THR A 33 9.13 17.47 -0.07
CA THR A 33 8.26 16.72 -0.99
C THR A 33 7.35 17.67 -1.77
N PRO A 34 7.27 17.56 -3.11
CA PRO A 34 6.36 18.37 -3.90
C PRO A 34 4.89 18.05 -3.57
N SER A 35 4.04 19.08 -3.61
CA SER A 35 2.59 18.93 -3.51
C SER A 35 2.01 18.27 -4.77
N GLY A 36 0.78 17.75 -4.70
CA GLY A 36 0.11 17.12 -5.86
C GLY A 36 0.11 17.97 -7.16
N PRO A 37 -0.25 19.26 -7.10
CA PRO A 37 -0.15 20.16 -8.26
C PRO A 37 1.30 20.36 -8.75
N GLU A 38 2.26 20.52 -7.83
CA GLU A 38 3.69 20.64 -8.17
C GLU A 38 4.20 19.37 -8.86
N LEU A 39 3.79 18.20 -8.38
CA LEU A 39 4.22 16.92 -8.91
C LEU A 39 3.67 16.69 -10.33
N THR A 40 2.41 17.08 -10.56
CA THR A 40 1.80 17.06 -11.89
C THR A 40 2.51 18.00 -12.86
N ALA A 41 2.81 19.22 -12.42
CA ALA A 41 3.55 20.20 -13.22
C ALA A 41 5.00 19.75 -13.49
N LEU A 42 5.66 19.15 -12.49
CA LEU A 42 7.01 18.61 -12.60
C LEU A 42 7.05 17.47 -13.63
N ALA A 43 6.11 16.53 -13.55
CA ALA A 43 5.95 15.44 -14.51
C ALA A 43 5.76 15.97 -15.94
N GLY A 44 4.89 16.96 -16.10
CA GLY A 44 4.65 17.61 -17.40
C GLY A 44 5.88 18.34 -17.97
N VAL A 45 6.72 18.95 -17.13
CA VAL A 45 7.97 19.59 -17.56
C VAL A 45 9.07 18.57 -17.89
N LEU A 46 9.10 17.45 -17.16
CA LEU A 46 10.06 16.36 -17.35
C LEU A 46 9.63 15.35 -18.43
N TRP A 47 8.45 15.53 -19.01
CA TRP A 47 7.86 14.63 -20.02
C TRP A 47 7.73 13.18 -19.51
N CYS A 48 7.40 13.05 -18.22
CA CYS A 48 7.14 11.78 -17.56
C CYS A 48 5.75 11.81 -16.92
N SER A 49 5.29 10.65 -16.44
CA SER A 49 4.08 10.54 -15.64
C SER A 49 4.37 10.86 -14.16
N PRO A 50 3.40 11.41 -13.40
CA PRO A 50 3.55 11.61 -11.95
C PRO A 50 3.93 10.33 -11.19
N GLY A 51 3.46 9.16 -11.66
CA GLY A 51 3.81 7.86 -11.08
C GLY A 51 5.29 7.51 -11.19
N GLU A 52 5.98 7.95 -12.26
CA GLU A 52 7.42 7.75 -12.42
C GLU A 52 8.24 8.59 -11.42
N LEU A 53 7.64 9.62 -10.81
CA LEU A 53 8.28 10.47 -9.81
C LEU A 53 7.97 10.05 -8.36
N ILE A 54 6.79 9.47 -8.10
CA ILE A 54 6.33 9.08 -6.74
C ILE A 54 6.92 7.75 -6.28
N GLY A 55 7.40 6.89 -7.19
CA GLY A 55 7.73 5.51 -6.86
C GLY A 55 6.46 4.70 -6.59
N ALA A 56 6.53 3.68 -5.71
CA ALA A 56 5.35 2.89 -5.36
C ALA A 56 4.41 3.70 -4.44
N PRO A 57 3.23 4.14 -4.91
CA PRO A 57 2.30 4.93 -4.11
C PRO A 57 1.81 4.13 -2.90
N ARG A 58 1.68 4.81 -1.75
CA ARG A 58 1.22 4.20 -0.49
C ARG A 58 0.02 4.89 0.13
N THR A 59 -0.16 6.18 -0.15
CA THR A 59 -1.24 6.99 0.41
C THR A 59 -2.38 7.18 -0.60
N LEU A 60 -3.59 7.47 -0.11
CA LEU A 60 -4.74 7.80 -0.97
C LEU A 60 -4.38 8.89 -2.00
N ARG A 61 -3.70 9.92 -1.51
CA ARG A 61 -3.27 11.07 -2.30
C ARG A 61 -2.26 10.65 -3.37
N GLU A 62 -1.27 9.83 -3.04
CA GLU A 62 -0.25 9.36 -3.99
C GLU A 62 -0.87 8.50 -5.09
N HIS A 63 -1.79 7.60 -4.74
CA HIS A 63 -2.53 6.82 -5.74
C HIS A 63 -3.32 7.74 -6.67
N ARG A 64 -4.03 8.73 -6.15
CA ARG A 64 -4.76 9.69 -6.99
C ARG A 64 -3.83 10.51 -7.90
N VAL A 65 -2.74 11.05 -7.34
CA VAL A 65 -1.80 11.91 -8.07
C VAL A 65 -1.05 11.11 -9.14
N SER A 66 -0.65 9.87 -8.85
CA SER A 66 0.00 8.99 -9.85
C SER A 66 -0.91 8.71 -11.05
N ARG A 67 -2.23 8.71 -10.86
CA ARG A 67 -3.25 8.61 -11.91
C ARG A 67 -3.66 9.94 -12.54
N GLY A 68 -3.13 11.07 -12.06
CA GLY A 68 -3.44 12.40 -12.57
C GLY A 68 -4.88 12.85 -12.34
N LEU A 69 -5.57 12.29 -11.35
CA LEU A 69 -6.99 12.56 -11.10
C LEU A 69 -7.19 13.74 -10.13
N ALA A 70 -8.21 14.56 -10.37
CA ALA A 70 -8.60 15.62 -9.43
C ALA A 70 -9.38 15.04 -8.25
N GLN A 71 -9.32 15.70 -7.09
CA GLN A 71 -10.08 15.30 -5.90
C GLN A 71 -11.60 15.29 -6.16
N GLU A 72 -12.07 16.26 -6.95
CA GLU A 72 -13.47 16.40 -7.36
C GLU A 72 -13.99 15.22 -8.18
N ASP A 73 -13.15 14.69 -9.07
CA ASP A 73 -13.52 13.56 -9.92
C ASP A 73 -13.64 12.27 -9.11
N ILE A 74 -12.73 12.04 -8.16
CA ILE A 74 -12.85 10.91 -7.22
C ILE A 74 -14.10 11.05 -6.36
N ALA A 75 -14.29 12.22 -5.74
CA ALA A 75 -15.44 12.48 -4.88
C ALA A 75 -16.76 12.23 -5.62
N ARG A 76 -16.88 12.73 -6.86
CA ARG A 76 -18.07 12.52 -7.70
C ARG A 76 -18.27 11.04 -8.06
N THR A 77 -17.22 10.35 -8.46
CA THR A 77 -17.28 8.95 -8.90
C THR A 77 -17.65 8.01 -7.76
N VAL A 78 -17.09 8.26 -6.58
CA VAL A 78 -17.36 7.47 -5.37
C VAL A 78 -18.67 7.90 -4.68
N GLY A 79 -19.24 9.04 -5.04
CA GLY A 79 -20.46 9.58 -4.43
C GLY A 79 -20.22 10.14 -3.02
N LEU A 80 -19.08 10.79 -2.83
CA LEU A 80 -18.73 11.56 -1.63
C LEU A 80 -18.82 13.06 -1.92
N GLU A 81 -19.00 13.83 -0.85
CA GLU A 81 -18.82 15.27 -0.89
C GLU A 81 -17.32 15.60 -0.92
N LEU A 82 -16.92 16.68 -1.61
CA LEU A 82 -15.51 17.02 -1.84
C LEU A 82 -14.74 17.25 -0.54
N LEU A 83 -15.27 18.04 0.39
CA LEU A 83 -14.61 18.30 1.67
C LEU A 83 -14.52 17.03 2.54
N ALA A 84 -15.46 16.10 2.40
CA ALA A 84 -15.36 14.79 3.04
C ALA A 84 -14.20 13.97 2.47
N TYR A 85 -14.05 13.94 1.13
CA TYR A 85 -12.92 13.26 0.49
C TYR A 85 -11.56 13.90 0.82
N GLN A 86 -11.48 15.23 0.81
CA GLN A 86 -10.26 15.97 1.17
C GLN A 86 -9.79 15.63 2.58
N ARG A 87 -10.70 15.59 3.55
CA ARG A 87 -10.37 15.19 4.93
C ARG A 87 -9.89 13.74 5.05
N MET A 88 -10.35 12.85 4.17
CA MET A 88 -9.84 11.47 4.12
C MET A 88 -8.43 11.41 3.54
N GLU A 89 -8.13 12.18 2.49
CA GLU A 89 -6.76 12.28 1.96
C GLU A 89 -5.79 12.93 2.95
N GLU A 90 -6.23 13.97 3.67
CA GLU A 90 -5.39 14.66 4.67
C GLU A 90 -5.10 13.78 5.88
N ALA A 91 -6.07 12.96 6.29
CA ALA A 91 -5.90 12.00 7.38
C ALA A 91 -5.23 10.69 6.95
N ASP A 92 -4.99 10.50 5.64
CA ASP A 92 -4.60 9.24 5.01
C ASP A 92 -5.44 8.04 5.49
N GLU A 93 -6.74 8.29 5.67
CA GLU A 93 -7.67 7.31 6.24
C GLU A 93 -8.97 7.29 5.42
N TRP A 94 -9.19 6.18 4.73
CA TRP A 94 -10.43 5.94 4.02
C TRP A 94 -11.56 5.57 4.98
N ARG A 95 -12.68 6.31 4.91
CA ARG A 95 -13.87 6.06 5.75
C ARG A 95 -15.15 5.80 4.94
N GLY A 96 -15.01 5.44 3.66
CA GLY A 96 -16.15 5.09 2.80
C GLY A 96 -16.74 3.71 3.12
N ASN A 97 -17.99 3.48 2.73
CA ASN A 97 -18.64 2.17 2.82
C ASN A 97 -18.13 1.18 1.75
N ASP A 98 -18.54 -0.09 1.81
CA ASP A 98 -18.05 -1.11 0.87
C ASP A 98 -18.29 -0.77 -0.61
N ARG A 99 -19.45 -0.18 -0.95
CA ARG A 99 -19.74 0.24 -2.33
C ARG A 99 -18.79 1.36 -2.77
N GLN A 100 -18.52 2.29 -1.87
CA GLN A 100 -17.61 3.41 -2.11
C GLN A 100 -16.16 2.93 -2.23
N SER A 101 -15.75 1.98 -1.39
CA SER A 101 -14.45 1.33 -1.46
C SER A 101 -14.22 0.62 -2.80
N VAL A 102 -15.21 -0.11 -3.31
CA VAL A 102 -15.12 -0.76 -4.63
C VAL A 102 -14.96 0.28 -5.73
N ALA A 103 -15.80 1.33 -5.74
CA ALA A 103 -15.71 2.40 -6.73
C ALA A 103 -14.34 3.12 -6.69
N LEU A 104 -13.78 3.32 -5.49
CA LEU A 104 -12.45 3.89 -5.31
C LEU A 104 -11.36 2.98 -5.91
N ALA A 105 -11.42 1.68 -5.60
CA ALA A 105 -10.45 0.70 -6.09
C ALA A 105 -10.44 0.65 -7.62
N ASP A 106 -11.62 0.66 -8.23
CA ASP A 106 -11.77 0.67 -9.69
C ASP A 106 -11.24 1.97 -10.30
N THR A 107 -11.55 3.12 -9.70
CA THR A 107 -11.16 4.44 -10.23
C THR A 107 -9.66 4.70 -10.13
N LEU A 108 -9.03 4.25 -9.04
CA LEU A 108 -7.59 4.39 -8.82
C LEU A 108 -6.79 3.21 -9.40
N GLU A 109 -7.49 2.21 -9.96
CA GLU A 109 -6.91 0.94 -10.42
C GLU A 109 -5.96 0.35 -9.36
N LEU A 110 -6.44 0.27 -8.11
CA LEU A 110 -5.65 -0.21 -6.98
C LEU A 110 -5.40 -1.71 -7.13
N SER A 111 -4.16 -2.12 -6.85
CA SER A 111 -3.93 -3.54 -6.58
C SER A 111 -4.69 -3.95 -5.32
N LEU A 112 -4.96 -5.24 -5.17
CA LEU A 112 -5.66 -5.76 -4.00
C LEU A 112 -4.92 -5.47 -2.68
N ARG A 113 -3.58 -5.43 -2.74
CA ARG A 113 -2.73 -5.02 -1.62
C ARG A 113 -2.94 -3.55 -1.28
N ASP A 114 -2.81 -2.68 -2.28
CA ASP A 114 -2.96 -1.23 -2.09
C ASP A 114 -4.35 -0.89 -1.58
N PHE A 115 -5.37 -1.60 -2.06
CA PHE A 115 -6.74 -1.45 -1.58
C PHE A 115 -6.87 -1.74 -0.08
N ILE A 116 -6.27 -2.82 0.43
CA ILE A 116 -6.32 -3.17 1.86
C ILE A 116 -5.57 -2.13 2.70
N THR A 117 -4.43 -1.64 2.22
CA THR A 117 -3.64 -0.60 2.88
C THR A 117 -4.38 0.72 2.93
N VAL A 118 -4.85 1.20 1.79
CA VAL A 118 -5.63 2.45 1.66
C VAL A 118 -6.92 2.42 2.48
N THR A 119 -7.57 1.26 2.59
CA THR A 119 -8.81 1.11 3.37
C THR A 119 -8.59 0.89 4.87
N GLY A 120 -7.34 0.89 5.33
CA GLY A 120 -7.00 0.66 6.74
C GLY A 120 -7.35 -0.76 7.23
N ARG A 121 -7.53 -1.71 6.31
CA ARG A 121 -7.95 -3.09 6.63
C ARG A 121 -6.76 -4.00 6.98
N ASP A 122 -5.53 -3.50 6.86
CA ASP A 122 -4.29 -4.23 7.14
C ASP A 122 -4.24 -4.80 8.56
N ALA A 123 -4.60 -4.03 9.58
CA ALA A 123 -4.54 -4.49 10.98
C ALA A 123 -5.47 -5.69 11.22
N LYS A 124 -6.68 -5.62 10.64
CA LYS A 124 -7.67 -6.70 10.74
C LYS A 124 -7.26 -7.92 9.93
N LEU A 125 -6.66 -7.73 8.75
CA LEU A 125 -6.11 -8.82 7.97
C LEU A 125 -4.97 -9.51 8.73
N ALA A 126 -4.04 -8.74 9.29
CA ALA A 126 -2.93 -9.25 10.07
C ALA A 126 -3.41 -10.08 11.27
N GLU A 127 -4.46 -9.64 11.97
CA GLU A 127 -5.06 -10.40 13.07
C GLU A 127 -5.65 -11.75 12.62
N LEU A 128 -6.40 -11.76 11.52
CA LEU A 128 -6.96 -12.98 10.95
C LEU A 128 -5.86 -13.95 10.49
N LEU A 129 -4.81 -13.44 9.83
CA LEU A 129 -3.67 -14.24 9.39
C LEU A 129 -2.90 -14.81 10.58
N ARG A 130 -2.62 -14.00 11.61
CA ARG A 130 -1.94 -14.47 12.83
C ARG A 130 -2.72 -15.59 13.49
N SER A 131 -4.04 -15.41 13.59
CA SER A 131 -4.91 -16.44 14.16
C SER A 131 -4.95 -17.70 13.28
N ALA A 132 -4.96 -17.56 11.95
CA ALA A 132 -4.95 -18.69 11.03
C ALA A 132 -3.69 -19.54 11.16
N VAL A 133 -2.53 -18.90 11.27
CA VAL A 133 -1.21 -19.53 11.30
C VAL A 133 -0.89 -20.15 12.66
N THR A 134 -1.33 -19.53 13.75
CA THR A 134 -1.09 -20.02 15.12
C THR A 134 -2.07 -21.09 15.59
N THR A 135 -3.27 -21.15 14.99
CA THR A 135 -4.33 -22.08 15.41
C THR A 135 -4.72 -23.07 14.32
N ARG A 136 -5.92 -22.95 13.74
CA ARG A 136 -6.47 -23.82 12.72
C ARG A 136 -6.83 -23.00 11.49
N TRP A 137 -5.94 -23.00 10.50
CA TRP A 137 -6.04 -22.17 9.30
C TRP A 137 -7.36 -22.37 8.51
N GLN A 138 -7.94 -23.57 8.48
CA GLN A 138 -9.17 -23.83 7.69
C GLN A 138 -10.37 -22.99 8.15
N ALA A 139 -10.42 -22.62 9.44
CA ALA A 139 -11.50 -21.78 9.98
C ALA A 139 -11.43 -20.33 9.47
N TYR A 140 -10.26 -19.89 9.01
CA TYR A 140 -9.98 -18.51 8.62
C TYR A 140 -10.07 -18.26 7.11
N VAL A 141 -10.22 -19.31 6.29
CA VAL A 141 -10.45 -19.19 4.83
C VAL A 141 -11.66 -18.31 4.53
N ARG A 142 -12.80 -18.55 5.20
CA ARG A 142 -14.03 -17.77 4.96
C ARG A 142 -13.93 -16.33 5.49
N PRO A 143 -13.43 -16.07 6.72
CA PRO A 143 -13.17 -14.71 7.18
C PRO A 143 -12.25 -13.89 6.26
N VAL A 144 -11.12 -14.45 5.82
CA VAL A 144 -10.17 -13.75 4.93
C VAL A 144 -10.77 -13.56 3.53
N GLY A 145 -11.44 -14.57 2.98
CA GLY A 145 -12.09 -14.48 1.67
C GLY A 145 -13.28 -13.50 1.60
N LYS A 146 -13.84 -13.11 2.75
CA LYS A 146 -14.82 -12.00 2.82
C LYS A 146 -14.16 -10.63 2.72
N MET A 147 -12.93 -10.49 3.19
CA MET A 147 -12.19 -9.23 3.14
C MET A 147 -11.52 -9.04 1.78
N ILE A 148 -11.09 -10.14 1.18
CA ILE A 148 -10.28 -10.16 -0.03
C ILE A 148 -10.96 -11.12 -1.03
N PRO A 149 -11.50 -10.64 -2.16
CA PRO A 149 -12.21 -11.46 -3.14
C PRO A 149 -11.23 -12.29 -3.98
N LEU A 150 -10.53 -13.23 -3.35
CA LEU A 150 -9.65 -14.20 -4.00
C LEU A 150 -10.39 -15.52 -4.24
N ASP A 151 -9.88 -16.30 -5.19
CA ASP A 151 -10.33 -17.68 -5.37
C ASP A 151 -10.12 -18.47 -4.07
N ARG A 152 -11.12 -19.26 -3.71
CA ARG A 152 -11.12 -20.00 -2.45
C ARG A 152 -9.99 -21.01 -2.37
N ARG A 153 -9.65 -21.68 -3.47
CA ARG A 153 -8.61 -22.72 -3.51
C ARG A 153 -7.24 -22.08 -3.33
N LEU A 154 -6.99 -20.97 -4.03
CA LEU A 154 -5.79 -20.15 -3.85
C LEU A 154 -5.62 -19.72 -2.39
N LEU A 155 -6.70 -19.28 -1.74
CA LEU A 155 -6.66 -18.88 -0.34
C LEU A 155 -6.42 -20.07 0.62
N GLU A 156 -6.99 -21.23 0.32
CA GLU A 156 -6.73 -22.47 1.09
C GLU A 156 -5.25 -22.87 0.99
N ASP A 157 -4.68 -22.86 -0.22
CA ASP A 157 -3.29 -23.24 -0.47
C ASP A 157 -2.31 -22.29 0.24
N VAL A 158 -2.51 -20.97 0.12
CA VAL A 158 -1.67 -19.96 0.77
C VAL A 158 -1.76 -20.05 2.29
N LEU A 159 -2.96 -20.16 2.87
CA LEU A 159 -3.11 -20.27 4.32
C LEU A 159 -2.52 -21.57 4.88
N GLN A 160 -2.63 -22.67 4.13
CA GLN A 160 -2.01 -23.94 4.49
C GLN A 160 -0.49 -23.85 4.47
N GLU A 161 0.07 -23.22 3.45
CA GLU A 161 1.53 -23.06 3.32
C GLU A 161 2.09 -22.16 4.42
N MET A 162 1.50 -20.98 4.68
CA MET A 162 1.90 -20.12 5.79
C MET A 162 1.82 -20.81 7.15
N HIS A 163 0.76 -21.60 7.38
CA HIS A 163 0.62 -22.38 8.61
C HIS A 163 1.73 -23.44 8.71
N THR A 164 2.02 -24.15 7.62
CA THR A 164 3.11 -25.15 7.59
C THR A 164 4.47 -24.53 7.88
N GLU A 165 4.75 -23.36 7.29
CA GLU A 165 6.02 -22.65 7.47
C GLU A 165 6.23 -22.22 8.93
N TYR A 166 5.21 -21.61 9.55
CA TYR A 166 5.27 -21.20 10.95
C TYR A 166 5.37 -22.39 11.91
N GLN A 167 4.55 -23.43 11.72
CA GLN A 167 4.62 -24.62 12.58
C GLN A 167 5.96 -25.35 12.43
N GLY A 168 6.57 -25.34 11.24
CA GLY A 168 7.92 -25.87 11.01
C GLY A 168 8.99 -25.13 11.83
N GLN A 169 8.92 -23.80 11.89
CA GLN A 169 9.80 -22.98 12.74
C GLN A 169 9.58 -23.24 14.24
N MET A 170 8.32 -23.44 14.65
CA MET A 170 7.95 -23.76 16.04
C MET A 170 8.33 -25.20 16.48
N VAL A 171 8.37 -26.15 15.54
CA VAL A 171 8.84 -27.52 15.83
C VAL A 171 10.37 -27.58 15.91
N ALA A 172 11.07 -26.80 15.08
CA ALA A 172 12.52 -26.68 15.14
C ALA A 172 13.01 -26.13 16.50
N THR A 173 12.26 -25.21 17.11
CA THR A 173 12.51 -24.68 18.48
C THR A 173 12.47 -25.79 19.53
N LEU A 174 11.50 -26.71 19.43
CA LEU A 174 11.32 -27.83 20.38
C LEU A 174 12.36 -28.95 20.19
N SER A 175 12.82 -29.16 18.95
CA SER A 175 13.81 -30.18 18.59
C SER A 175 15.22 -29.86 19.06
N TRP A 176 15.57 -28.58 19.23
CA TRP A 176 16.93 -28.12 19.53
C TRP A 176 17.00 -27.38 20.87
N SER A 177 16.60 -28.07 21.94
CA SER A 177 16.66 -27.58 23.32
C SER A 177 18.11 -27.35 23.77
N GLY A 178 18.68 -26.20 23.40
CA GLY A 178 20.05 -25.80 23.71
C GLY A 178 20.24 -24.29 23.62
N GLY A 179 19.86 -23.59 24.71
CA GLY A 179 20.36 -22.29 25.20
C GLY A 179 20.28 -21.04 24.30
N SER A 180 20.77 -21.10 23.06
CA SER A 180 20.85 -19.99 22.11
C SER A 180 19.96 -20.21 20.88
N ALA A 181 19.96 -21.43 20.32
CA ALA A 181 19.19 -21.75 19.11
C ALA A 181 17.66 -21.71 19.33
N ALA A 182 17.21 -21.95 20.57
CA ALA A 182 15.80 -21.81 20.94
C ALA A 182 15.35 -20.33 20.99
N ALA A 183 16.25 -19.42 21.40
CA ALA A 183 15.97 -17.99 21.42
C ALA A 183 15.93 -17.42 20.00
N ASP A 184 16.87 -17.81 19.14
CA ASP A 184 16.93 -17.38 17.73
C ASP A 184 15.69 -17.82 16.94
N ALA A 185 15.17 -19.02 17.22
CA ALA A 185 13.97 -19.54 16.58
C ALA A 185 12.67 -18.93 17.15
N GLU A 186 12.63 -18.52 18.43
CA GLU A 186 11.52 -17.73 18.98
C GLU A 186 11.49 -16.32 18.36
N ASP A 187 12.65 -15.69 18.17
CA ASP A 187 12.78 -14.38 17.53
C ASP A 187 12.34 -14.43 16.05
N SER A 188 12.77 -15.48 15.34
CA SER A 188 12.34 -15.75 13.95
C SER A 188 10.82 -15.93 13.83
N GLY A 189 10.19 -16.61 14.81
CA GLY A 189 8.75 -16.78 14.86
C GLY A 189 7.99 -15.47 15.11
N ARG A 190 8.54 -14.56 15.93
CA ARG A 190 7.98 -13.22 16.15
C ARG A 190 8.12 -12.35 14.91
N ASP A 191 9.30 -12.34 14.29
CA ASP A 191 9.54 -11.63 13.04
C ASP A 191 8.57 -12.07 11.93
N PHE A 192 8.30 -13.38 11.82
CA PHE A 192 7.32 -13.93 10.88
C PHE A 192 5.90 -13.38 11.15
N LEU A 193 5.47 -13.35 12.41
CA LEU A 193 4.14 -12.85 12.79
C LEU A 193 4.01 -11.33 12.62
N ASP A 194 5.10 -10.59 12.81
CA ASP A 194 5.15 -9.15 12.62
C ASP A 194 5.05 -8.78 11.13
N ARG A 195 5.68 -9.58 10.25
CA ARG A 195 5.64 -9.39 8.79
C ARG A 195 4.62 -10.26 8.07
N ILE A 196 3.64 -10.80 8.80
CA ILE A 196 2.72 -11.81 8.28
C ILE A 196 1.92 -11.37 7.04
N VAL A 197 1.57 -10.09 6.95
CA VAL A 197 0.85 -9.52 5.80
C VAL A 197 1.76 -9.49 4.56
N ASP A 198 3.04 -9.15 4.73
CA ASP A 198 4.00 -9.16 3.64
C ASP A 198 4.26 -10.58 3.13
N HIS A 199 4.40 -11.55 4.04
CA HIS A 199 4.52 -12.96 3.69
C HIS A 199 3.31 -13.47 2.90
N PHE A 200 2.10 -13.11 3.33
CA PHE A 200 0.86 -13.45 2.62
C PHE A 200 0.84 -12.92 1.19
N TRP A 201 1.16 -11.64 0.98
CA TRP A 201 1.19 -11.05 -0.37
C TRP A 201 2.29 -11.65 -1.25
N ALA A 202 3.47 -11.91 -0.69
CA ALA A 202 4.57 -12.57 -1.43
C ALA A 202 4.19 -13.98 -1.88
N MET A 203 3.49 -14.73 -1.02
CA MET A 203 3.04 -16.10 -1.32
C MET A 203 1.92 -16.12 -2.36
N LEU A 204 0.98 -15.17 -2.30
CA LEU A 204 -0.04 -14.98 -3.33
C LEU A 204 0.57 -14.65 -4.70
N GLN A 205 1.57 -13.76 -4.75
CA GLN A 205 2.27 -13.46 -5.99
C GLN A 205 2.90 -14.73 -6.56
N ARG A 206 3.61 -15.51 -5.75
CA ARG A 206 4.23 -16.76 -6.19
C ARG A 206 3.22 -17.80 -6.69
N SER A 207 2.04 -17.89 -6.07
CA SER A 207 1.01 -18.88 -6.43
C SER A 207 0.14 -18.46 -7.63
N THR A 208 0.25 -17.21 -8.09
CA THR A 208 -0.48 -16.71 -9.26
C THR A 208 0.34 -16.83 -10.57
N TYR A 209 1.63 -17.16 -10.47
CA TYR A 209 2.55 -17.38 -11.60
C TYR A 209 2.83 -18.86 -11.87
#